data_AF-A0A7C7U8Z5-F1
#
_entry.id   AF-A0A7C7U8Z5-F1
#
_cell.length_a   1.000
_cell.length_b   1.000
_cell.length_c   1.000
_cell.angle_alpha   90.00
_cell.angle_beta   90.00
_cell.angle_gamma   90.00
#
_symmetry.space_group_name_H-M   'P 1'
#
loop_
_entity.id
_entity.type
_entity.pdbx_description
1 polymer ?
#
loop_
_entity_poly.entity_id
_entity_poly.type
_entity_poly.pdbx_seq_one_letter_code
_entity_poly.pdbx_strand_id
1 'polypeptide(L)'
;ASLLTGILLGVETGIPADLMDDFSATGTTHIIAISGFNITIIAGIFAGLAQRLFGRRWAVWVAIAGVAVYTVFVGASAAVLRAALMGILYLWGRHLGRATFAPASLAAAAIGMTVLNPYTLWDVGFQLSFTATIGLVLYTGPLERIFERALARFTSAERAQKIVGLVNEALIVTLAAQITTTPIILHYFRLLSLVTLVTNFLILPAQPGVMIWGGVATLLGLVVRPLGRVVGWVAWVFLTYTIEVVRLTARVPFALVPVRMDAGMVWGYYLLLGGLTWYLAQPRERRRRLWISLSSRLETKVLVGASVILLVLAFFAWRGLPDGRLHVVFLDVGQGDAIFIQTPSGRQVLVDGGPSETVLLSQLGRQMPFWDRT
;
A
#
# COMPACT_ATOMS: atom_id res chain seq x y z
N ALA A 1 -6.40 7.46 -22.08
CA ALA A 1 -7.61 8.21 -21.70
C ALA A 1 -8.26 7.58 -20.47
N SER A 2 -8.66 6.30 -20.52
CA SER A 2 -9.29 5.60 -19.38
C SER A 2 -8.44 5.61 -18.10
N LEU A 3 -7.12 5.36 -18.17
CA LEU A 3 -6.25 5.46 -16.99
C LEU A 3 -6.26 6.87 -16.36
N LEU A 4 -6.27 7.93 -17.18
CA LEU A 4 -6.32 9.30 -16.69
C LEU A 4 -7.67 9.59 -16.01
N THR A 5 -8.77 9.07 -16.57
CA THR A 5 -10.11 9.14 -15.99
C THR A 5 -10.18 8.38 -14.66
N GLY A 6 -9.51 7.22 -14.54
CA GLY A 6 -9.35 6.52 -13.27
C GLY A 6 -8.64 7.38 -12.23
N ILE A 7 -7.44 7.87 -12.54
CA ILE A 7 -6.61 8.65 -11.61
C ILE A 7 -7.29 9.96 -11.18
N LEU A 8 -7.95 10.67 -12.11
CA LEU A 8 -8.59 11.97 -11.84
C LEU A 8 -9.99 11.82 -11.23
N LEU A 9 -10.82 10.92 -11.75
CA LEU A 9 -12.25 10.85 -11.44
C LEU A 9 -12.65 9.60 -10.65
N GLY A 10 -11.71 8.67 -10.40
CA GLY A 10 -11.98 7.37 -9.77
C GLY A 10 -12.80 6.41 -10.61
N VAL A 11 -12.90 6.68 -11.91
CA VAL A 11 -13.69 5.85 -12.81
C VAL A 11 -12.78 4.81 -13.46
N GLU A 12 -12.85 3.57 -12.99
CA GLU A 12 -12.01 2.45 -13.45
C GLU A 12 -12.53 1.82 -14.77
N THR A 13 -13.70 2.24 -15.25
CA THR A 13 -14.31 1.66 -16.45
C THR A 13 -13.48 1.94 -17.71
N GLY A 14 -13.16 0.89 -18.47
CA GLY A 14 -12.44 0.99 -19.74
C GLY A 14 -10.91 0.98 -19.61
N ILE A 15 -10.37 0.67 -18.42
CA ILE A 15 -8.95 0.31 -18.28
C ILE A 15 -8.78 -1.13 -18.79
N PRO A 16 -7.85 -1.39 -19.73
CA PRO A 16 -7.56 -2.74 -20.21
C PRO A 16 -7.21 -3.70 -19.06
N ALA A 17 -7.69 -4.94 -19.12
CA ALA A 17 -7.51 -5.93 -18.05
C ALA A 17 -6.02 -6.28 -17.82
N ASP A 18 -5.24 -6.38 -18.89
CA ASP A 18 -3.79 -6.58 -18.84
C ASP A 18 -3.08 -5.49 -18.04
N LEU A 19 -3.49 -4.23 -18.24
CA LEU A 19 -2.93 -3.12 -17.50
C LEU A 19 -3.35 -3.16 -16.03
N MET A 20 -4.61 -3.50 -15.74
CA MET A 20 -5.08 -3.64 -14.35
C MET A 20 -4.34 -4.76 -13.60
N ASP A 21 -4.03 -5.86 -14.28
CA ASP A 21 -3.22 -6.95 -13.75
C ASP A 21 -1.79 -6.48 -13.45
N ASP A 22 -1.17 -5.68 -14.32
CA ASP A 22 0.16 -5.11 -14.07
C ASP A 22 0.16 -4.16 -12.85
N PHE A 23 -0.86 -3.31 -12.71
CA PHE A 23 -1.02 -2.43 -11.53
C PHE A 23 -1.22 -3.23 -10.24
N SER A 24 -1.95 -4.35 -10.32
CA SER A 24 -2.16 -5.27 -9.20
C SER A 24 -0.88 -6.02 -8.84
N ALA A 25 -0.14 -6.51 -9.84
CA ALA A 25 1.13 -7.20 -9.67
C ALA A 25 2.20 -6.32 -9.03
N THR A 26 2.17 -5.02 -9.31
CA THR A 26 3.10 -4.03 -8.76
C THR A 26 2.62 -3.37 -7.47
N GLY A 27 1.43 -3.72 -6.97
CA GLY A 27 0.86 -3.13 -5.75
C GLY A 27 0.47 -1.65 -5.88
N THR A 28 0.32 -1.16 -7.11
CA THR A 28 0.09 0.26 -7.42
C THR A 28 -1.36 0.60 -7.76
N THR A 29 -2.30 -0.34 -7.59
CA THR A 29 -3.75 -0.11 -7.81
C THR A 29 -4.31 1.08 -7.02
N HIS A 30 -3.75 1.37 -5.84
CA HIS A 30 -4.12 2.51 -5.01
C HIS A 30 -3.84 3.90 -5.65
N ILE A 31 -3.06 3.95 -6.74
CA ILE A 31 -2.81 5.15 -7.53
C ILE A 31 -3.93 5.39 -8.56
N ILE A 32 -4.54 4.31 -9.07
CA ILE A 32 -5.66 4.40 -10.00
C ILE A 32 -6.91 4.89 -9.26
N ALA A 33 -7.18 4.34 -8.08
CA ALA A 33 -8.23 4.85 -7.21
C ALA A 33 -7.87 6.25 -6.67
N ILE A 34 -8.86 7.12 -6.43
CA ILE A 34 -8.60 8.46 -5.90
C ILE A 34 -7.92 8.34 -4.53
N SER A 35 -6.63 8.65 -4.51
CA SER A 35 -5.82 8.60 -3.31
C SER A 35 -5.92 9.92 -2.51
N GLY A 36 -5.62 9.88 -1.22
CA GLY A 36 -5.52 11.09 -0.41
C GLY A 36 -4.44 12.06 -0.88
N PHE A 37 -3.43 11.56 -1.61
CA PHE A 37 -2.41 12.36 -2.27
C PHE A 37 -3.01 13.22 -3.39
N ASN A 38 -3.88 12.65 -4.23
CA ASN A 38 -4.58 13.37 -5.29
C ASN A 38 -5.43 14.51 -4.70
N ILE A 39 -6.13 14.26 -3.59
CA ILE A 39 -6.92 15.27 -2.88
C ILE A 39 -6.03 16.38 -2.30
N THR A 40 -4.87 16.03 -1.74
CA THR A 40 -3.93 17.02 -1.18
C THR A 40 -3.37 17.94 -2.26
N ILE A 41 -3.00 17.38 -3.43
CA ILE A 41 -2.57 18.18 -4.58
C ILE A 41 -3.67 19.16 -4.99
N ILE A 42 -4.90 18.66 -5.14
CA ILE A 42 -6.04 19.48 -5.57
C ILE A 42 -6.37 20.57 -4.55
N ALA A 43 -6.37 20.24 -3.26
CA ALA A 43 -6.54 21.21 -2.18
C ALA A 43 -5.44 22.29 -2.22
N GLY A 44 -4.19 21.90 -2.49
CA GLY A 44 -3.06 22.82 -2.65
C GLY A 44 -3.23 23.76 -3.86
N ILE A 45 -3.68 23.24 -4.99
CA ILE A 45 -3.96 24.03 -6.20
C ILE A 45 -5.07 25.05 -5.94
N PHE A 46 -6.20 24.61 -5.37
CA PHE A 46 -7.30 25.51 -5.03
C PHE A 46 -6.87 26.58 -4.03
N ALA A 47 -6.12 26.20 -2.98
CA ALA A 47 -5.59 27.15 -2.02
C ALA A 47 -4.62 28.15 -2.64
N GLY A 48 -3.71 27.72 -3.52
CA GLY A 48 -2.76 28.58 -4.21
C GLY A 48 -3.44 29.56 -5.17
N LEU A 49 -4.36 29.07 -6.00
CA LEU A 49 -5.13 29.88 -6.93
C LEU A 49 -6.00 30.90 -6.19
N ALA A 50 -6.70 30.46 -5.14
CA ALA A 50 -7.54 31.33 -4.35
C ALA A 50 -6.75 32.39 -3.58
N GLN A 51 -5.53 32.08 -3.12
CA GLN A 51 -4.63 33.07 -2.52
C GLN A 51 -4.23 34.15 -3.52
N ARG A 52 -3.98 33.77 -4.77
CA ARG A 52 -3.59 34.69 -5.83
C ARG A 52 -4.75 35.59 -6.28
N LEU A 53 -5.98 35.08 -6.32
CA LEU A 53 -7.14 35.81 -6.84
C LEU A 53 -7.91 36.60 -5.76
N PHE A 54 -8.06 36.05 -4.55
CA PHE A 54 -8.95 36.61 -3.52
C PHE A 54 -8.22 37.04 -2.23
N GLY A 55 -6.89 36.90 -2.21
CA GLY A 55 -6.06 37.21 -1.05
C GLY A 55 -6.14 36.16 0.07
N ARG A 56 -5.22 36.25 1.04
CA ARG A 56 -4.98 35.21 2.06
C ARG A 56 -6.16 34.91 2.98
N ARG A 57 -7.09 35.86 3.16
CA ARG A 57 -8.26 35.71 4.04
C ARG A 57 -9.38 34.87 3.40
N TRP A 58 -9.73 35.16 2.14
CA TRP A 58 -10.79 34.45 1.42
C TRP A 58 -10.33 33.13 0.80
N ALA A 59 -9.03 33.00 0.55
CA ALA A 59 -8.47 31.82 -0.08
C ALA A 59 -8.77 30.50 0.65
N VAL A 60 -8.82 30.53 1.97
CA VAL A 60 -9.15 29.35 2.78
C VAL A 60 -10.58 28.90 2.51
N TRP A 61 -11.54 29.81 2.48
CA TRP A 61 -12.95 29.50 2.25
C TRP A 61 -13.19 28.99 0.84
N VAL A 62 -12.58 29.62 -0.16
CA VAL A 62 -12.66 29.16 -1.56
C VAL A 62 -12.01 27.79 -1.71
N ALA A 63 -10.89 27.52 -1.04
CA ALA A 63 -10.25 26.20 -1.06
C ALA A 63 -11.10 25.12 -0.39
N ILE A 64 -11.70 25.42 0.78
CA ILE A 64 -12.61 24.50 1.46
C ILE A 64 -13.82 24.20 0.58
N ALA A 65 -14.43 25.22 -0.02
CA ALA A 65 -15.56 25.05 -0.94
C ALA A 65 -15.15 24.22 -2.18
N GLY A 66 -13.99 24.49 -2.77
CA GLY A 66 -13.46 23.73 -3.91
C GLY A 66 -13.21 22.26 -3.58
N VAL A 67 -12.60 21.97 -2.43
CA VAL A 67 -12.39 20.59 -1.95
C VAL A 67 -13.72 19.88 -1.68
N ALA A 68 -14.70 20.56 -1.09
CA ALA A 68 -16.02 19.99 -0.82
C ALA A 68 -16.78 19.67 -2.12
N VAL A 69 -16.81 20.60 -3.07
CA VAL A 69 -17.43 20.39 -4.39
C VAL A 69 -16.75 19.25 -5.14
N TYR A 70 -15.42 19.23 -5.15
CA TYR A 70 -14.65 18.15 -5.76
C TYR A 70 -14.95 16.79 -5.10
N THR A 71 -15.05 16.73 -3.77
CA THR A 71 -15.38 15.52 -3.02
C THR A 71 -16.73 14.94 -3.44
N VAL A 72 -17.74 15.80 -3.58
CA VAL A 72 -19.08 15.39 -4.04
C VAL A 72 -19.03 14.95 -5.51
N PHE A 73 -18.33 15.70 -6.36
CA PHE A 73 -18.22 15.41 -7.80
C PHE A 73 -17.59 14.03 -8.08
N VAL A 74 -16.62 13.65 -7.26
CA VAL A 74 -15.86 12.41 -7.39
C VAL A 74 -16.54 11.22 -6.69
N GLY A 75 -17.75 11.41 -6.15
CA GLY A 75 -18.56 10.33 -5.59
C GLY A 75 -18.32 10.03 -4.10
N ALA A 76 -17.59 10.90 -3.40
CA ALA A 76 -17.44 10.90 -1.94
C ALA A 76 -17.12 9.53 -1.30
N SER A 77 -16.26 8.73 -1.96
CA SER A 77 -15.78 7.48 -1.37
C SER A 77 -15.12 7.72 -0.01
N ALA A 78 -15.08 6.72 0.86
CA ALA A 78 -14.56 6.87 2.22
C ALA A 78 -13.12 7.43 2.24
N ALA A 79 -12.29 7.08 1.25
CA ALA A 79 -10.93 7.62 1.08
C ALA A 79 -10.91 9.11 0.74
N VAL A 80 -11.78 9.54 -0.17
CA VAL A 80 -11.91 10.94 -0.56
C VAL A 80 -12.43 11.76 0.62
N LEU A 81 -13.46 11.28 1.32
CA LEU A 81 -14.05 11.97 2.45
C LEU A 81 -13.05 12.17 3.60
N ARG A 82 -12.22 11.17 3.93
CA ARG A 82 -11.12 11.32 4.91
C ARG A 82 -10.13 12.40 4.52
N ALA A 83 -9.63 12.32 3.28
CA ALA A 83 -8.62 13.25 2.79
C ALA A 83 -9.17 14.69 2.73
N ALA A 84 -10.44 14.85 2.34
CA ALA A 84 -11.14 16.12 2.36
C ALA A 84 -11.28 16.68 3.77
N LEU A 85 -11.75 15.87 4.74
CA LEU A 85 -11.88 16.28 6.14
C LEU A 85 -10.54 16.70 6.74
N MET A 86 -9.48 15.91 6.54
CA MET A 86 -8.13 16.25 7.01
C MET A 86 -7.60 17.52 6.34
N GLY A 87 -7.81 17.68 5.03
CA GLY A 87 -7.42 18.88 4.28
C GLY A 87 -8.15 20.14 4.75
N ILE A 88 -9.46 20.05 5.01
CA ILE A 88 -10.28 21.14 5.56
C ILE A 88 -9.79 21.52 6.96
N LEU A 89 -9.55 20.53 7.84
CA LEU A 89 -9.02 20.77 9.18
C LEU A 89 -7.63 21.42 9.13
N TYR A 90 -6.77 21.01 8.19
CA TYR A 90 -5.47 21.62 7.95
C TYR A 90 -5.58 23.08 7.53
N LEU A 91 -6.41 23.37 6.53
CA LEU A 91 -6.65 24.73 6.03
C LEU A 91 -7.25 25.63 7.12
N TRP A 92 -8.18 25.10 7.92
CA TRP A 92 -8.80 25.82 9.02
C TRP A 92 -7.80 26.08 10.16
N GLY A 93 -7.00 25.09 10.55
CA GLY A 93 -5.94 25.28 11.55
C GLY A 93 -4.94 26.36 11.13
N ARG A 94 -4.55 26.37 9.85
CA ARG A 94 -3.71 27.43 9.26
C ARG A 94 -4.37 28.81 9.31
N HIS A 95 -5.69 28.90 9.10
CA HIS A 95 -6.44 30.14 9.22
C HIS A 95 -6.44 30.68 10.65
N LEU A 96 -6.58 29.79 11.64
CA LEU A 96 -6.53 30.11 13.07
C LEU A 96 -5.11 30.38 13.59
N GLY A 97 -4.08 30.26 12.74
CA GLY A 97 -2.68 30.41 13.15
C GLY A 97 -2.18 29.30 14.07
N ARG A 98 -2.85 28.15 14.11
CA ARG A 98 -2.49 27.01 14.98
C ARG A 98 -1.77 25.93 14.18
N ALA A 99 -0.72 25.35 14.78
CA ALA A 99 -0.11 24.14 14.24
C ALA A 99 -1.11 22.98 14.33
N THR A 100 -1.43 22.35 13.21
CA THR A 100 -2.28 21.16 13.19
C THR A 100 -1.49 19.92 13.54
N PHE A 101 -1.97 19.17 14.53
CA PHE A 101 -1.40 17.89 14.91
C PHE A 101 -2.08 16.77 14.10
N ALA A 102 -1.33 16.11 13.21
CA ALA A 102 -1.89 15.13 12.27
C ALA A 102 -2.72 14.01 12.95
N PRO A 103 -2.32 13.45 14.12
CA PRO A 103 -3.16 12.49 14.84
C PRO A 103 -4.48 13.08 15.36
N ALA A 104 -4.51 14.35 15.75
CA ALA A 104 -5.75 14.99 16.18
C ALA A 104 -6.70 15.19 14.99
N SER A 105 -6.17 15.59 13.83
CA SER A 105 -6.96 15.67 12.59
C SER A 105 -7.50 14.31 12.17
N LEU A 106 -6.70 13.25 12.32
CA LEU A 106 -7.10 11.88 12.02
C LEU A 106 -8.20 11.39 12.97
N ALA A 107 -8.08 11.66 14.28
CA ALA A 107 -9.11 11.33 15.27
C ALA A 107 -10.41 12.09 15.01
N ALA A 108 -10.33 13.39 14.70
CA ALA A 108 -11.50 14.20 14.34
C ALA A 108 -12.17 13.68 13.06
N ALA A 109 -11.40 13.31 12.04
CA ALA A 109 -11.94 12.71 10.82
C ALA A 109 -12.61 11.35 11.09
N ALA A 110 -12.00 10.49 11.90
CA ALA A 110 -12.57 9.22 12.30
C ALA A 110 -13.89 9.39 13.04
N ILE A 111 -13.96 10.31 14.01
CA ILE A 111 -15.20 10.62 14.73
C ILE A 111 -16.25 11.16 13.77
N GLY A 112 -15.91 12.15 12.94
CA GLY A 112 -16.84 12.77 12.00
C GLY A 112 -17.45 11.78 11.02
N MET A 113 -16.64 10.87 10.48
CA MET A 113 -17.14 9.83 9.57
C MET A 113 -17.95 8.75 10.30
N THR A 114 -17.56 8.37 11.51
CA THR A 114 -18.28 7.34 12.29
C THR A 114 -19.64 7.85 12.74
N VAL A 115 -19.78 9.15 13.04
CA VAL A 115 -21.06 9.80 13.34
C VAL A 115 -22.01 9.74 12.15
N LEU A 116 -21.50 9.96 10.92
CA LEU A 116 -22.31 9.89 9.70
C LEU A 116 -22.64 8.44 9.32
N ASN A 117 -21.68 7.53 9.47
CA ASN A 117 -21.87 6.11 9.19
C ASN A 117 -20.96 5.25 10.09
N PRO A 118 -21.51 4.56 11.10
CA PRO A 118 -20.73 3.68 11.98
C PRO A 118 -20.02 2.54 11.25
N TYR A 119 -20.53 2.10 10.10
CA TYR A 119 -19.92 1.03 9.32
C TYR A 119 -18.61 1.45 8.64
N THR A 120 -18.27 2.74 8.65
CA THR A 120 -17.00 3.25 8.08
C THR A 120 -15.77 2.57 8.71
N LEU A 121 -15.83 2.17 9.98
CA LEU A 121 -14.70 1.48 10.64
C LEU A 121 -14.37 0.11 10.01
N TRP A 122 -15.36 -0.52 9.35
CA TRP A 122 -15.21 -1.81 8.68
C TRP A 122 -14.82 -1.67 7.21
N ASP A 123 -14.78 -0.44 6.68
CA ASP A 123 -14.31 -0.19 5.33
C ASP A 123 -12.79 -0.42 5.24
N VAL A 124 -12.38 -1.29 4.32
CA VAL A 124 -10.95 -1.63 4.11
C VAL A 124 -10.16 -0.39 3.73
N GLY A 125 -10.73 0.50 2.92
CA GLY A 125 -10.12 1.77 2.56
C GLY A 125 -9.83 2.61 3.80
N PHE A 126 -10.78 2.72 4.72
CA PHE A 126 -10.63 3.39 6.01
C PHE A 126 -9.50 2.81 6.84
N GLN A 127 -9.48 1.50 7.02
CA GLN A 127 -8.44 0.83 7.79
C GLN A 127 -7.06 1.07 7.19
N LEU A 128 -6.90 0.95 5.88
CA LEU A 128 -5.63 1.18 5.18
C LEU A 128 -5.16 2.63 5.32
N SER A 129 -6.04 3.60 5.11
CA SER A 129 -5.69 5.03 5.19
C SER A 129 -5.38 5.47 6.62
N PHE A 130 -6.13 4.97 7.61
CA PHE A 130 -5.92 5.27 9.02
C PHE A 130 -4.60 4.68 9.52
N THR A 131 -4.35 3.40 9.22
CA THR A 131 -3.09 2.74 9.59
C THR A 131 -1.90 3.35 8.86
N ALA A 132 -2.00 3.66 7.56
CA ALA A 132 -0.95 4.38 6.83
C ALA A 132 -0.60 5.72 7.50
N THR A 133 -1.60 6.50 7.90
CA THR A 133 -1.37 7.79 8.57
C THR A 133 -0.66 7.61 9.92
N ILE A 134 -1.06 6.60 10.71
CA ILE A 134 -0.34 6.24 11.94
C ILE A 134 1.10 5.84 11.62
N GLY A 135 1.32 5.03 10.58
CA GLY A 135 2.64 4.62 10.14
C GLY A 135 3.54 5.81 9.78
N LEU A 136 3.03 6.77 9.02
CA LEU A 136 3.74 8.01 8.69
C LEU A 136 4.13 8.79 9.95
N VAL A 137 3.19 9.01 10.87
CA VAL A 137 3.46 9.77 12.10
C VAL A 137 4.48 9.07 13.00
N LEU A 138 4.41 7.74 13.12
CA LEU A 138 5.26 6.98 14.04
C LEU A 138 6.62 6.63 13.45
N TYR A 139 6.71 6.33 12.14
CA TYR A 139 7.89 5.72 11.54
C TYR A 139 8.67 6.61 10.58
N THR A 140 8.10 7.67 9.99
CA THR A 140 8.85 8.53 9.06
C THR A 140 10.11 9.10 9.73
N GLY A 141 9.97 9.79 10.87
CA GLY A 141 11.12 10.38 11.57
C GLY A 141 12.17 9.37 12.06
N PRO A 142 11.78 8.24 12.69
CA PRO A 142 12.74 7.19 13.04
C PRO A 142 13.46 6.56 11.84
N LEU A 143 12.75 6.30 10.73
CA LEU A 143 13.32 5.71 9.52
C LEU A 143 14.29 6.67 8.83
N GLU A 144 13.95 7.97 8.74
CA GLU A 144 14.86 9.03 8.29
C GLU A 144 16.19 8.97 9.03
N ARG A 145 16.16 8.99 10.36
CA ARG A 145 17.37 8.97 11.19
C ARG A 145 18.19 7.68 11.06
N ILE A 146 17.55 6.55 10.76
CA ILE A 146 18.23 5.27 10.51
C ILE A 146 18.91 5.32 9.15
N PHE A 147 18.20 5.79 8.13
CA PHE A 147 18.70 5.89 6.76
C PHE A 147 19.86 6.89 6.67
N GLU A 148 19.73 8.07 7.27
CA GLU A 148 20.80 9.08 7.39
C GLU A 148 22.05 8.49 8.03
N ARG A 149 21.89 7.77 9.16
CA ARG A 149 23.02 7.13 9.86
C ARG A 149 23.66 6.02 9.05
N ALA A 150 22.88 5.25 8.30
CA ALA A 150 23.41 4.21 7.42
C ALA A 150 24.20 4.84 6.28
N LEU A 151 23.66 5.88 5.65
CA LEU A 151 24.28 6.55 4.51
C LEU A 151 25.53 7.33 4.91
N ALA A 152 25.53 7.97 6.08
CA ALA A 152 26.69 8.67 6.63
C ALA A 152 27.91 7.75 6.92
N ARG A 153 27.73 6.42 6.92
CA ARG A 153 28.85 5.46 6.98
C ARG A 153 29.56 5.28 5.64
N PHE A 154 28.87 5.56 4.54
CA PHE A 154 29.36 5.33 3.18
C PHE A 154 29.59 6.64 2.40
N THR A 155 29.10 7.78 2.89
CA THR A 155 29.28 9.10 2.26
C THR A 155 29.43 10.22 3.29
N SER A 156 29.93 11.38 2.87
CA SER A 156 30.03 12.59 3.70
C SER A 156 28.66 13.05 4.20
N ALA A 157 28.58 13.56 5.43
CA ALA A 157 27.31 13.94 6.08
C ALA A 157 26.42 14.89 5.25
N GLU A 158 27.02 15.84 4.53
CA GLU A 158 26.28 16.78 3.67
C GLU A 158 25.65 16.12 2.44
N ARG A 159 26.35 15.16 1.82
CA ARG A 159 25.80 14.37 0.70
C ARG A 159 24.73 13.40 1.19
N ALA A 160 24.92 12.81 2.37
CA ALA A 160 23.92 11.96 2.98
C ALA A 160 22.60 12.72 3.19
N GLN A 161 22.65 13.93 3.75
CA GLN A 161 21.46 14.77 3.97
C GLN A 161 20.77 15.17 2.66
N LYS A 162 21.52 15.53 1.61
CA LYS A 162 20.92 15.86 0.30
C LYS A 162 20.25 14.65 -0.36
N ILE A 163 20.90 13.48 -0.32
CA ILE A 163 20.34 12.24 -0.87
C ILE A 163 19.12 11.81 -0.08
N VAL A 164 19.19 11.87 1.26
CA VAL A 164 18.03 11.61 2.11
C VAL A 164 16.91 12.58 1.73
N GLY A 165 17.14 13.88 1.66
CA GLY A 165 16.09 14.84 1.26
C GLY A 165 15.37 14.51 -0.06
N LEU A 166 16.10 14.00 -1.06
CA LEU A 166 15.55 13.55 -2.34
C LEU A 166 14.82 12.19 -2.27
N VAL A 167 15.32 11.27 -1.45
CA VAL A 167 14.80 9.90 -1.30
C VAL A 167 13.66 9.82 -0.29
N ASN A 168 13.62 10.74 0.66
CA ASN A 168 12.81 10.71 1.87
C ASN A 168 11.32 10.81 1.56
N GLU A 169 10.91 11.73 0.67
CA GLU A 169 9.48 11.94 0.39
C GLU A 169 8.79 10.75 -0.28
N ALA A 170 9.52 9.94 -1.06
CA ALA A 170 8.92 8.81 -1.76
C ALA A 170 9.20 7.48 -1.06
N LEU A 171 10.46 7.15 -0.75
CA LEU A 171 10.81 5.83 -0.20
C LEU A 171 10.47 5.73 1.29
N ILE A 172 10.85 6.71 2.10
CA ILE A 172 10.69 6.61 3.55
C ILE A 172 9.22 6.73 3.94
N VAL A 173 8.48 7.64 3.31
CA VAL A 173 7.02 7.77 3.44
C VAL A 173 6.32 6.46 3.02
N THR A 174 6.69 5.87 1.88
CA THR A 174 6.10 4.61 1.42
C THR A 174 6.41 3.46 2.38
N LEU A 175 7.66 3.34 2.86
CA LEU A 175 8.05 2.34 3.85
C LEU A 175 7.27 2.49 5.16
N ALA A 176 7.17 3.72 5.67
CA ALA A 176 6.45 4.01 6.90
C ALA A 176 4.97 3.61 6.81
N ALA A 177 4.31 3.93 5.69
CA ALA A 177 2.94 3.49 5.42
C ALA A 177 2.85 1.95 5.30
N GLN A 178 3.74 1.33 4.52
CA GLN A 178 3.74 -0.12 4.27
C GLN A 178 3.91 -0.95 5.54
N ILE A 179 4.77 -0.54 6.48
CA ILE A 179 4.93 -1.26 7.77
C ILE A 179 3.57 -1.42 8.46
N THR A 180 2.72 -0.39 8.40
CA THR A 180 1.41 -0.42 9.05
C THR A 180 0.29 -0.97 8.18
N THR A 181 0.34 -0.87 6.85
CA THR A 181 -0.75 -1.30 5.97
C THR A 181 -0.61 -2.73 5.48
N THR A 182 0.61 -3.26 5.38
CA THR A 182 0.88 -4.59 4.80
C THR A 182 0.02 -5.70 5.43
N PRO A 183 -0.11 -5.83 6.77
CA PRO A 183 -0.93 -6.90 7.35
C PRO A 183 -2.39 -6.86 6.91
N ILE A 184 -2.99 -5.67 6.80
CA ILE A 184 -4.36 -5.49 6.31
C ILE A 184 -4.42 -5.87 4.83
N ILE A 185 -3.44 -5.45 4.04
CA ILE A 185 -3.36 -5.81 2.61
C ILE A 185 -3.31 -7.34 2.45
N LEU A 186 -2.49 -8.03 3.25
CA LEU A 186 -2.35 -9.48 3.22
C LEU A 186 -3.60 -10.22 3.72
N HIS A 187 -4.35 -9.63 4.63
CA HIS A 187 -5.59 -10.22 5.13
C HIS A 187 -6.72 -10.17 4.09
N TYR A 188 -6.96 -8.99 3.51
CA TYR A 188 -8.06 -8.77 2.58
C TYR A 188 -7.73 -9.17 1.15
N PHE A 189 -6.56 -8.78 0.63
CA PHE A 189 -6.20 -8.97 -0.77
C PHE A 189 -5.35 -10.22 -1.00
N ARG A 190 -4.76 -10.81 0.05
CA ARG A 190 -3.99 -12.07 0.00
C ARG A 190 -2.81 -12.07 -0.97
N LEU A 191 -2.30 -10.88 -1.28
CA LEU A 191 -1.27 -10.63 -2.28
C LEU A 191 -0.23 -9.68 -1.69
N LEU A 192 1.04 -10.05 -1.83
CA LEU A 192 2.19 -9.22 -1.48
C LEU A 192 2.96 -8.88 -2.75
N SER A 193 3.06 -7.60 -3.08
CA SER A 193 3.92 -7.18 -4.17
C SER A 193 5.29 -6.73 -3.66
N LEU A 194 6.35 -7.48 -4.00
CA LEU A 194 7.72 -7.21 -3.57
C LEU A 194 8.32 -5.99 -4.29
N VAL A 195 7.80 -5.69 -5.48
CA VAL A 195 8.26 -4.55 -6.30
C VAL A 195 7.53 -3.25 -5.98
N THR A 196 6.53 -3.27 -5.07
CA THR A 196 5.73 -2.08 -4.73
C THR A 196 6.57 -0.88 -4.34
N LEU A 197 7.61 -1.08 -3.52
CA LEU A 197 8.44 0.02 -3.04
C LEU A 197 9.22 0.71 -4.17
N VAL A 198 9.83 -0.10 -5.05
CA VAL A 198 10.58 0.40 -6.21
C VAL A 198 9.63 1.06 -7.21
N THR A 199 8.48 0.43 -7.46
CA THR A 199 7.49 0.95 -8.41
C THR A 199 6.91 2.28 -7.95
N ASN A 200 6.53 2.41 -6.67
CA ASN A 200 6.06 3.67 -6.10
C ASN A 200 7.14 4.76 -6.17
N PHE A 201 8.39 4.45 -5.86
CA PHE A 201 9.49 5.42 -5.94
C PHE A 201 9.65 6.00 -7.34
N LEU A 202 9.50 5.17 -8.38
CA LEU A 202 9.61 5.60 -9.77
C LEU A 202 8.37 6.37 -10.25
N ILE A 203 7.16 5.95 -9.85
CA ILE A 203 5.91 6.55 -10.34
C ILE A 203 5.58 7.88 -9.65
N LEU A 204 5.79 7.99 -8.34
CA LEU A 204 5.34 9.14 -7.55
C LEU A 204 5.78 10.51 -8.09
N PRO A 205 7.02 10.72 -8.59
CA PRO A 205 7.43 11.98 -9.20
C PRO A 205 6.60 12.39 -10.43
N ALA A 206 6.05 11.44 -11.18
CA ALA A 206 5.23 11.71 -12.35
C ALA A 206 3.77 12.03 -11.99
N GLN A 207 3.28 11.61 -10.82
CA GLN A 207 1.87 11.73 -10.41
C GLN A 207 1.36 13.18 -10.36
N PRO A 208 2.09 14.17 -9.79
CA PRO A 208 1.66 15.56 -9.88
C PRO A 208 1.51 16.06 -11.32
N GLY A 209 2.38 15.61 -12.23
CA GLY A 209 2.30 15.93 -13.66
C GLY A 209 1.04 15.36 -14.30
N VAL A 210 0.72 14.09 -14.02
CA VAL A 210 -0.54 13.45 -14.48
C VAL A 210 -1.75 14.23 -13.96
N MET A 211 -1.77 14.56 -12.66
CA MET A 211 -2.89 15.26 -12.01
C MET A 211 -3.11 16.67 -12.57
N ILE A 212 -2.04 17.47 -12.65
CA ILE A 212 -2.12 18.88 -13.08
C ILE A 212 -2.45 18.95 -14.57
N TRP A 213 -1.64 18.32 -15.42
CA TRP A 213 -1.81 18.45 -16.87
C TRP A 213 -3.04 17.69 -17.36
N GLY A 214 -3.36 16.55 -16.75
CA GLY A 214 -4.57 15.82 -17.04
C GLY A 214 -5.83 16.58 -16.62
N GLY A 215 -5.81 17.21 -15.45
CA GLY A 215 -6.89 18.07 -14.97
C GLY A 215 -7.10 19.27 -15.89
N VAL A 216 -6.03 19.99 -16.26
CA VAL A 216 -6.09 21.12 -17.19
C VAL A 216 -6.57 20.69 -18.58
N ALA A 217 -6.05 19.57 -19.10
CA ALA A 217 -6.49 19.02 -20.39
C ALA A 217 -7.99 18.68 -20.38
N THR A 218 -8.48 18.13 -19.26
CA THR A 218 -9.91 17.82 -19.07
C THR A 218 -10.75 19.10 -19.07
N LEU A 219 -10.38 20.09 -18.25
CA LEU A 219 -11.10 21.37 -18.16
C LEU A 219 -11.12 22.13 -19.48
N LEU A 220 -9.96 22.25 -20.15
CA LEU A 220 -9.86 22.92 -21.44
C LEU A 220 -10.57 22.14 -22.53
N GLY A 221 -10.56 20.81 -22.47
CA GLY A 221 -11.28 19.95 -23.43
C GLY A 221 -12.80 20.13 -23.38
N LEU A 222 -13.36 20.48 -22.22
CA LEU A 222 -14.79 20.80 -22.06
C LEU A 222 -15.17 22.10 -22.76
N VAL A 223 -14.29 23.11 -22.77
CA VAL A 223 -14.55 24.43 -23.38
C VAL A 223 -14.12 24.46 -24.85
N VAL A 224 -12.88 24.05 -25.12
CA VAL A 224 -12.22 24.10 -26.43
C VAL A 224 -11.50 22.77 -26.68
N ARG A 225 -12.19 21.84 -27.34
CA ARG A 225 -11.68 20.47 -27.62
C ARG A 225 -10.25 20.42 -28.21
N PRO A 226 -9.86 21.25 -29.20
CA PRO A 226 -8.49 21.24 -29.73
C PRO A 226 -7.43 21.62 -28.69
N LEU A 227 -7.73 22.58 -27.82
CA LEU A 227 -6.79 23.04 -26.79
C LEU A 227 -6.58 21.97 -25.71
N GLY A 228 -7.67 21.29 -25.32
CA GLY A 228 -7.59 20.13 -24.43
C GLY A 228 -6.71 19.00 -25.00
N ARG A 229 -6.74 18.78 -26.33
CA ARG A 229 -5.85 17.79 -26.98
C ARG A 229 -4.38 18.18 -26.86
N VAL A 230 -4.03 19.44 -27.14
CA VAL A 230 -2.64 19.92 -27.07
C VAL A 230 -2.09 19.76 -25.66
N VAL A 231 -2.84 20.18 -24.63
CA VAL A 231 -2.41 20.00 -23.24
C VAL A 231 -2.40 18.51 -22.84
N GLY A 232 -3.32 17.73 -23.40
CA GLY A 232 -3.35 16.28 -23.24
C GLY A 232 -2.08 15.57 -23.69
N TRP A 233 -1.30 16.13 -24.63
CA TRP A 233 -0.01 15.55 -25.03
C TRP A 233 1.03 15.66 -23.91
N VAL A 234 0.99 16.73 -23.12
CA VAL A 234 1.85 16.87 -21.94
C VAL A 234 1.47 15.84 -20.88
N ALA A 235 0.17 15.70 -20.59
CA ALA A 235 -0.33 14.67 -19.67
C ALA A 235 0.02 13.25 -20.15
N TRP A 236 -0.01 13.02 -21.47
CA TRP A 236 0.33 11.75 -22.09
C TRP A 236 1.77 11.32 -21.80
N VAL A 237 2.74 12.24 -21.77
CA VAL A 237 4.14 11.90 -21.43
C VAL A 237 4.23 11.28 -20.03
N PHE A 238 3.60 11.90 -19.03
CA PHE A 238 3.61 11.40 -17.65
C PHE A 238 2.83 10.09 -17.48
N LEU A 239 1.70 9.96 -18.20
CA LEU A 239 0.92 8.72 -18.21
C LEU A 239 1.68 7.56 -18.84
N THR A 240 2.30 7.78 -20.00
CA THR A 240 3.11 6.77 -20.68
C THR A 240 4.29 6.35 -19.81
N TYR A 241 4.98 7.31 -19.20
CA TYR A 241 6.02 6.99 -18.22
C TYR A 241 5.51 6.10 -17.08
N THR A 242 4.36 6.42 -16.50
CA THR A 242 3.75 5.62 -15.42
C THR A 242 3.43 4.20 -15.90
N ILE A 243 2.81 4.06 -17.08
CA ILE A 243 2.44 2.76 -17.66
C ILE A 243 3.68 1.90 -17.94
N GLU A 244 4.71 2.49 -18.54
CA GLU A 244 5.94 1.76 -18.88
C GLU A 244 6.70 1.32 -17.63
N VAL A 245 6.75 2.15 -16.58
CA VAL A 245 7.33 1.76 -15.30
C VAL A 245 6.57 0.58 -14.69
N VAL A 246 5.24 0.64 -14.66
CA VAL A 246 4.40 -0.45 -14.14
C VAL A 246 4.61 -1.74 -14.93
N ARG A 247 4.59 -1.68 -16.26
CA ARG A 247 4.85 -2.84 -17.13
C ARG A 247 6.25 -3.42 -16.94
N LEU A 248 7.26 -2.57 -16.77
CA LEU A 248 8.64 -3.00 -16.58
C LEU A 248 8.79 -3.73 -15.24
N THR A 249 8.24 -3.19 -14.16
CA THR A 249 8.36 -3.80 -12.83
C THR A 249 7.43 -4.99 -12.64
N ALA A 250 6.30 -5.07 -13.35
CA ALA A 250 5.40 -6.23 -13.35
C ALA A 250 6.05 -7.50 -13.94
N ARG A 251 7.00 -7.34 -14.87
CA ARG A 251 7.74 -8.46 -15.49
C ARG A 251 8.77 -9.13 -14.57
N VAL A 252 9.08 -8.52 -13.41
CA VAL A 252 10.04 -9.08 -12.47
C VAL A 252 9.51 -10.40 -11.90
N PRO A 253 10.26 -11.51 -11.94
CA PRO A 253 9.83 -12.77 -11.36
C PRO A 253 9.56 -12.59 -9.86
N PHE A 254 8.47 -13.19 -9.37
CA PHE A 254 7.98 -13.01 -7.99
C PHE A 254 7.57 -11.57 -7.63
N ALA A 255 7.26 -10.72 -8.61
CA ALA A 255 6.68 -9.40 -8.36
C ALA A 255 5.45 -9.48 -7.46
N LEU A 256 4.63 -10.52 -7.64
CA LEU A 256 3.43 -10.82 -6.87
C LEU A 256 3.56 -12.18 -6.19
N VAL A 257 3.48 -12.20 -4.86
CA VAL A 257 3.52 -13.41 -4.04
C VAL A 257 2.19 -13.56 -3.30
N PRO A 258 1.45 -14.67 -3.51
CA PRO A 258 0.24 -14.93 -2.74
C PRO A 258 0.62 -15.25 -1.29
N VAL A 259 0.16 -14.41 -0.35
CA VAL A 259 0.42 -14.56 1.08
C VAL A 259 -0.89 -14.35 1.81
N ARG A 260 -1.31 -15.35 2.60
CA ARG A 260 -2.52 -15.27 3.42
C ARG A 260 -2.15 -14.95 4.86
N MET A 261 -2.74 -13.89 5.41
CA MET A 261 -2.70 -13.60 6.84
C MET A 261 -4.09 -13.75 7.45
N ASP A 262 -4.21 -14.61 8.45
CA ASP A 262 -5.45 -14.71 9.23
C ASP A 262 -5.60 -13.53 10.20
N ALA A 263 -6.82 -13.25 10.65
CA ALA A 263 -7.10 -12.12 11.55
C ALA A 263 -6.27 -12.19 12.84
N GLY A 264 -6.03 -13.39 13.38
CA GLY A 264 -5.15 -13.58 14.54
C GLY A 264 -3.69 -13.18 14.27
N MET A 265 -3.18 -13.45 13.08
CA MET A 265 -1.83 -13.05 12.67
C MET A 265 -1.72 -11.52 12.49
N VAL A 266 -2.77 -10.87 11.99
CA VAL A 266 -2.84 -9.41 11.89
C VAL A 266 -2.77 -8.77 13.27
N TRP A 267 -3.57 -9.24 14.23
CA TRP A 267 -3.50 -8.76 15.61
C TRP A 267 -2.15 -9.04 16.26
N GLY A 268 -1.59 -10.24 16.07
CA GLY A 268 -0.25 -10.58 16.54
C GLY A 268 0.83 -9.66 15.98
N TYR A 269 0.75 -9.32 14.70
CA TYR A 269 1.65 -8.36 14.05
C TYR A 269 1.53 -6.98 14.68
N TYR A 270 0.32 -6.44 14.84
CA TYR A 270 0.14 -5.11 15.43
C TYR A 270 0.53 -5.07 16.92
N LEU A 271 0.30 -6.14 17.68
CA LEU A 271 0.77 -6.25 19.06
C LEU A 271 2.30 -6.26 19.13
N LEU A 272 2.97 -7.01 18.26
CA LEU A 272 4.42 -7.05 18.17
C LEU A 272 4.98 -5.69 17.73
N LEU A 273 4.38 -5.08 16.70
CA LEU A 273 4.76 -3.76 16.19
C LEU A 273 4.56 -2.68 17.26
N GLY A 274 3.43 -2.69 17.96
CA GLY A 274 3.13 -1.78 19.07
C GLY A 274 4.08 -1.98 20.24
N GLY A 275 4.36 -3.22 20.63
CA GLY A 275 5.34 -3.57 21.65
C GLY A 275 6.76 -3.12 21.29
N LEU A 276 7.18 -3.34 20.04
CA LEU A 276 8.47 -2.88 19.53
C LEU A 276 8.55 -1.35 19.53
N THR A 277 7.51 -0.67 19.08
CA THR A 277 7.44 0.80 19.04
C THR A 277 7.52 1.38 20.45
N TRP A 278 6.74 0.84 21.39
CA TRP A 278 6.79 1.21 22.80
C TRP A 278 8.18 0.97 23.39
N TYR A 279 8.76 -0.19 23.13
CA TYR A 279 10.10 -0.54 23.59
C TYR A 279 11.17 0.41 23.02
N LEU A 280 11.11 0.74 21.73
CA LEU A 280 12.05 1.67 21.08
C LEU A 280 11.88 3.11 21.55
N ALA A 281 10.67 3.50 21.96
CA ALA A 281 10.36 4.82 22.53
C ALA A 281 10.89 5.01 23.96
N GLN A 282 11.22 3.93 24.69
CA GLN A 282 11.78 4.03 26.03
C GLN A 282 13.24 4.58 26.01
N PRO A 283 13.68 5.30 27.08
CA PRO A 283 15.06 5.73 27.23
C PRO A 283 16.05 4.56 27.16
N ARG A 284 17.25 4.79 26.60
CA ARG A 284 18.28 3.76 26.38
C ARG A 284 18.59 2.92 27.63
N GLU A 285 18.57 3.54 28.81
CA GLU A 285 18.82 2.86 30.08
C GLU A 285 17.71 1.88 30.46
N ARG A 286 16.45 2.30 30.33
CA ARG A 286 15.27 1.44 30.59
C ARG A 286 15.18 0.32 29.55
N ARG A 287 15.52 0.62 28.29
CA ARG A 287 15.66 -0.34 27.20
C ARG A 287 16.67 -1.45 27.50
N ARG A 288 17.83 -1.10 28.05
CA ARG A 288 18.87 -2.07 28.43
C ARG A 288 18.44 -2.93 29.60
N ARG A 289 17.81 -2.34 30.64
CA ARG A 289 17.28 -3.10 31.80
C ARG A 289 16.15 -4.06 31.40
N LEU A 290 15.23 -3.62 30.54
CA LEU A 290 14.16 -4.46 30.01
C LEU A 290 14.70 -5.62 29.17
N TRP A 291 15.66 -5.38 28.26
CA TRP A 291 16.32 -6.46 27.52
C TRP A 291 16.95 -7.48 28.46
N ILE A 292 17.73 -7.02 29.44
CA ILE A 292 18.40 -7.90 30.40
C ILE A 292 17.36 -8.72 31.18
N SER A 293 16.28 -8.11 31.64
CA SER A 293 15.20 -8.81 32.37
C SER A 293 14.38 -9.77 31.50
N LEU A 294 14.25 -9.50 30.21
CA LEU A 294 13.57 -10.38 29.24
C LEU A 294 14.48 -11.54 28.85
N SER A 295 15.75 -11.27 28.52
CA SER A 295 16.75 -12.28 28.19
C SER A 295 17.13 -13.15 29.39
N SER A 296 16.97 -12.65 30.62
CA SER A 296 17.18 -13.45 31.84
C SER A 296 15.96 -14.32 32.20
N ARG A 297 14.78 -14.05 31.61
CA ARG A 297 13.54 -14.84 31.82
C ARG A 297 13.26 -15.81 30.67
N LEU A 298 13.71 -15.48 29.46
CA LEU A 298 13.74 -16.41 28.34
C LEU A 298 14.95 -17.33 28.52
N GLU A 299 14.72 -18.53 29.06
CA GLU A 299 15.75 -19.56 29.07
C GLU A 299 16.30 -19.73 27.64
N THR A 300 17.63 -19.82 27.50
CA THR A 300 18.30 -20.06 26.21
C THR A 300 17.67 -21.23 25.45
N LYS A 301 17.08 -22.20 26.16
CA LYS A 301 16.33 -23.34 25.61
C LYS A 301 15.06 -22.94 24.86
N VAL A 302 14.34 -21.90 25.28
CA VAL A 302 13.12 -21.41 24.60
C VAL A 302 13.49 -20.65 23.33
N LEU A 303 14.56 -19.85 23.36
CA LEU A 303 15.06 -19.15 22.17
C LEU A 303 15.64 -20.13 21.14
N VAL A 304 16.40 -21.14 21.59
CA VAL A 304 16.89 -22.22 20.73
C VAL A 304 15.71 -23.04 20.22
N GLY A 305 14.73 -23.37 21.06
CA GLY A 305 13.52 -24.09 20.66
C GLY A 305 12.71 -23.34 19.60
N ALA A 306 12.45 -22.05 19.79
CA ALA A 306 11.75 -21.22 18.81
C ALA A 306 12.55 -21.06 17.50
N SER A 307 13.88 -20.94 17.59
CA SER A 307 14.75 -20.87 16.41
C SER A 307 14.79 -22.19 15.65
N VAL A 308 14.82 -23.33 16.37
CA VAL A 308 14.75 -24.67 15.78
C VAL A 308 13.38 -24.88 15.14
N ILE A 309 12.28 -24.48 15.79
CA ILE A 309 10.93 -24.56 15.21
C ILE A 309 10.84 -23.69 13.95
N LEU A 310 11.36 -22.46 13.97
CA LEU A 310 11.41 -21.59 12.80
C LEU A 310 12.27 -22.17 11.67
N LEU A 311 13.42 -22.78 11.99
CA LEU A 311 14.28 -23.45 11.01
C LEU A 311 13.62 -24.71 10.45
N VAL A 312 12.90 -25.48 11.27
CA VAL A 312 12.15 -26.67 10.85
C VAL A 312 10.99 -26.25 9.94
N LEU A 313 10.22 -25.22 10.31
CA LEU A 313 9.16 -24.67 9.47
C LEU A 313 9.71 -24.08 8.17
N ALA A 314 10.84 -23.37 8.21
CA ALA A 314 11.51 -22.85 7.03
C ALA A 314 12.05 -23.96 6.12
N PHE A 315 12.56 -25.05 6.70
CA PHE A 315 13.04 -26.23 5.97
C PHE A 315 11.88 -26.97 5.29
N PHE A 316 10.76 -27.18 5.99
CA PHE A 316 9.56 -27.78 5.40
C PHE A 316 8.95 -26.88 4.32
N ALA A 317 8.93 -25.56 4.53
CA ALA A 317 8.51 -24.60 3.50
C ALA A 317 9.44 -24.62 2.29
N TRP A 318 10.76 -24.74 2.49
CA TRP A 318 11.74 -24.83 1.42
C TRP A 318 11.62 -26.14 0.62
N ARG A 319 11.37 -27.27 1.29
CA ARG A 319 11.09 -28.55 0.62
C ARG A 319 9.77 -28.56 -0.15
N GLY A 320 8.80 -27.75 0.26
CA GLY A 320 7.51 -27.62 -0.42
C GLY A 320 7.55 -26.67 -1.63
N LEU A 321 8.69 -26.01 -1.91
CA LEU A 321 8.82 -25.18 -3.10
C LEU A 321 8.95 -26.06 -4.36
N PRO A 322 8.46 -25.58 -5.52
CA PRO A 322 8.61 -26.28 -6.78
C PRO A 322 10.10 -26.45 -7.10
N ASP A 323 10.51 -27.67 -7.43
CA ASP A 323 11.90 -28.01 -7.78
C ASP A 323 12.29 -27.59 -9.21
N GLY A 324 11.42 -26.82 -9.87
CA GLY A 324 11.59 -26.35 -11.24
C GLY A 324 11.31 -27.41 -12.31
N ARG A 325 10.70 -28.54 -11.96
CA ARG A 325 10.33 -29.61 -12.90
C ARG A 325 8.82 -29.79 -12.98
N LEU A 326 8.36 -30.28 -14.14
CA LEU A 326 6.97 -30.68 -14.32
C LEU A 326 6.75 -32.02 -13.62
N HIS A 327 5.84 -32.04 -12.66
CA HIS A 327 5.39 -33.26 -12.00
C HIS A 327 3.99 -33.63 -12.49
N VAL A 328 3.83 -34.86 -12.96
CA VAL A 328 2.54 -35.43 -13.34
C VAL A 328 2.34 -36.68 -12.50
N VAL A 329 1.36 -36.64 -11.61
CA VAL A 329 1.07 -37.71 -10.66
C VAL A 329 -0.33 -38.26 -10.96
N PHE A 330 -0.38 -39.55 -11.25
CA PHE A 330 -1.63 -40.29 -11.39
C PHE A 330 -2.07 -40.75 -10.00
N LEU A 331 -3.21 -40.26 -9.54
CA LEU A 331 -3.75 -40.56 -8.21
C LEU A 331 -4.65 -41.78 -8.29
N ASP A 332 -4.42 -42.75 -7.41
CA ASP A 332 -5.29 -43.91 -7.26
C ASP A 332 -6.54 -43.55 -6.47
N VAL A 333 -7.60 -43.23 -7.19
CA VAL A 333 -8.93 -42.89 -6.66
C VAL A 333 -9.93 -44.05 -6.75
N GLY A 334 -9.44 -45.26 -7.01
CA GLY A 334 -10.29 -46.45 -7.22
C GLY A 334 -10.88 -46.50 -8.62
N GLN A 335 -12.16 -46.15 -8.78
CA GLN A 335 -12.85 -46.20 -10.07
C GLN A 335 -12.85 -44.81 -10.72
N GLY A 336 -12.20 -44.63 -11.87
CA GLY A 336 -12.10 -43.34 -12.58
C GLY A 336 -10.69 -42.76 -12.57
N ASP A 337 -10.53 -41.60 -13.18
CA ASP A 337 -9.21 -40.95 -13.32
C ASP A 337 -9.08 -39.75 -12.37
N ALA A 338 -7.86 -39.52 -11.88
CA ALA A 338 -7.47 -38.31 -11.19
C ALA A 338 -5.99 -38.04 -11.44
N ILE A 339 -5.67 -36.93 -12.10
CA ILE A 339 -4.30 -36.59 -12.49
C ILE A 339 -3.96 -35.24 -11.88
N PHE A 340 -2.96 -35.24 -11.01
CA PHE A 340 -2.40 -34.03 -10.41
C PHE A 340 -1.16 -33.58 -11.19
N ILE A 341 -1.20 -32.36 -11.70
CA ILE A 341 -0.11 -31.76 -12.48
C ILE A 341 0.41 -30.54 -11.72
N GLN A 342 1.70 -30.55 -11.39
CA GLN A 342 2.39 -29.40 -10.82
C GLN A 342 3.42 -28.86 -11.84
N THR A 343 3.25 -27.63 -12.29
CA THR A 343 4.14 -27.00 -13.27
C THR A 343 5.48 -26.62 -12.64
N PRO A 344 6.54 -26.42 -13.45
CA PRO A 344 7.82 -25.88 -13.00
C PRO A 344 7.71 -24.55 -12.24
N SER A 345 6.66 -23.78 -12.50
CA SER A 345 6.37 -22.49 -11.84
C SER A 345 5.50 -22.62 -10.58
N GLY A 346 5.17 -23.85 -10.15
CA GLY A 346 4.35 -24.13 -8.98
C GLY A 346 2.83 -24.00 -9.17
N ARG A 347 2.34 -23.91 -10.41
CA ARG A 347 0.89 -23.96 -10.67
C ARG A 347 0.42 -25.40 -10.56
N GLN A 348 -0.74 -25.59 -9.96
CA GLN A 348 -1.32 -26.90 -9.73
C GLN A 348 -2.60 -27.02 -10.57
N VAL A 349 -2.73 -28.13 -11.27
CA VAL A 349 -3.91 -28.46 -12.07
C VAL A 349 -4.33 -29.87 -11.71
N LEU A 350 -5.57 -30.01 -11.27
CA LEU A 350 -6.19 -31.29 -11.07
C LEU A 350 -7.10 -31.57 -12.26
N VAL A 351 -6.85 -32.68 -12.95
CA VAL A 351 -7.68 -33.16 -14.06
C VAL A 351 -8.47 -34.35 -13.57
N ASP A 352 -9.80 -34.18 -13.51
CA ASP A 352 -10.75 -35.13 -12.92
C ASP A 352 -10.50 -35.34 -11.40
N GLY A 353 -11.45 -35.96 -10.70
CA GLY A 353 -11.39 -36.20 -9.26
C GLY A 353 -11.84 -37.58 -8.82
N GLY A 354 -12.31 -38.41 -9.77
CA GLY A 354 -12.97 -39.66 -9.46
C GLY A 354 -14.28 -39.47 -8.65
N PRO A 355 -14.93 -40.57 -8.26
CA PRO A 355 -16.26 -40.57 -7.66
C PRO A 355 -16.25 -40.36 -6.13
N SER A 356 -15.08 -40.42 -5.49
CA SER A 356 -14.95 -40.34 -4.03
C SER A 356 -14.05 -39.18 -3.61
N GLU A 357 -14.67 -38.12 -3.12
CA GLU A 357 -13.99 -36.93 -2.58
C GLU A 357 -13.01 -37.29 -1.46
N THR A 358 -13.39 -38.21 -0.56
CA THR A 358 -12.56 -38.61 0.58
C THR A 358 -11.26 -39.30 0.13
N VAL A 359 -11.35 -40.16 -0.89
CA VAL A 359 -10.18 -40.87 -1.44
C VAL A 359 -9.30 -39.86 -2.18
N LEU A 360 -9.89 -39.00 -3.00
CA LEU A 360 -9.18 -37.93 -3.70
C LEU A 360 -8.40 -37.03 -2.74
N LEU A 361 -9.06 -36.50 -1.69
CA LEU A 361 -8.42 -35.65 -0.70
C LEU A 361 -7.29 -36.38 0.05
N SER A 362 -7.44 -37.69 0.29
CA SER A 362 -6.39 -38.49 0.92
C SER A 362 -5.16 -38.65 0.04
N GLN A 363 -5.34 -38.80 -1.28
CA GLN A 363 -4.25 -38.93 -2.24
C GLN A 363 -3.58 -37.58 -2.52
N LEU A 364 -4.38 -36.50 -2.64
CA LEU A 364 -3.87 -35.14 -2.76
C LEU A 364 -3.05 -34.74 -1.53
N GLY A 365 -3.51 -35.07 -0.33
CA GLY A 365 -2.76 -34.81 0.92
C GLY A 365 -1.41 -35.52 1.03
N ARG A 366 -1.12 -36.51 0.16
CA ARG A 366 0.21 -37.14 0.05
C ARG A 366 1.16 -36.42 -0.89
N GLN A 367 0.62 -35.69 -1.87
CA GLN A 367 1.39 -34.95 -2.88
C GLN A 367 1.52 -33.47 -2.53
N MET A 368 0.53 -32.93 -1.83
CA MET A 368 0.44 -31.53 -1.46
C MET A 368 0.89 -31.33 -0.01
N PRO A 369 1.58 -30.22 0.29
CA PRO A 369 1.85 -29.85 1.68
C PRO A 369 0.55 -29.70 2.49
N PHE A 370 0.58 -30.01 3.78
CA PHE A 370 -0.64 -29.95 4.63
C PHE A 370 -1.28 -28.55 4.71
N TRP A 371 -0.52 -27.50 4.40
CA TRP A 371 -0.98 -26.11 4.37
C TRP A 371 -1.52 -25.68 3.00
N ASP A 372 -1.29 -26.50 1.97
CA ASP A 372 -1.72 -26.23 0.61
C ASP A 372 -3.16 -26.72 0.41
N ARG A 373 -4.03 -25.78 0.04
CA ARG A 373 -5.48 -25.99 -0.09
C ARG A 373 -6.05 -25.26 -1.32
N THR A 374 -5.18 -24.86 -2.25
CA THR A 374 -5.60 -24.40 -3.58
C THR A 374 -6.04 -25.59 -4.40
#